data_AF-A0A1A6HCN9-F1
#
_entry.id   AF-A0A1A6HCN9-F1
#
_cell.length_a   1.000
_cell.length_b   1.000
_cell.length_c   1.000
_cell.angle_alpha   90.00
_cell.angle_beta   90.00
_cell.angle_gamma   90.00
#
_symmetry.space_group_name_H-M   'P 1'
#
loop_
_entity.id
_entity.type
_entity.pdbx_description
1 polymer ?
#
loop_
_entity_poly.entity_id
_entity_poly.type
_entity_poly.pdbx_seq_one_letter_code
_entity_poly.pdbx_strand_id
1 'polypeptide(L)'
;VLNAQRAGYKAAIVHNVDSEDLISMGSNDIDVLKKIDIPSVFIGESSANSLKDEFTYEKGGHIILVPELSLPLEYYLIPFLII
;
A
#
# COMPACT_ATOMS: atom_id res chain seq x y z
N VAL A 1 4.16 10.67 2.81
CA VAL A 1 4.90 9.55 3.45
C VAL A 1 6.11 10.01 4.26
N LEU A 2 7.06 10.78 3.69
CA LEU A 2 8.28 11.22 4.40
C LEU A 2 8.01 11.90 5.76
N ASN A 3 6.98 12.73 5.87
CA ASN A 3 6.61 13.37 7.15
C ASN A 3 6.12 12.36 8.20
N ALA A 4 5.38 11.32 7.79
CA ALA A 4 4.97 10.25 8.70
C ALA A 4 6.18 9.46 9.22
N GLN A 5 7.14 9.15 8.34
CA GLN A 5 8.40 8.54 8.75
C GLN A 5 9.15 9.39 9.77
N ARG A 6 9.29 10.70 9.53
CA ARG A 6 9.94 11.63 10.46
C ARG A 6 9.22 11.75 11.81
N ALA A 7 7.91 11.53 11.82
CA ALA A 7 7.10 11.46 13.04
C ALA A 7 7.20 10.11 13.78
N GLY A 8 7.99 9.15 13.27
CA GLY A 8 8.24 7.87 13.93
C GLY A 8 7.29 6.73 13.56
N TYR A 9 6.37 6.95 12.60
CA TYR A 9 5.49 5.88 12.11
C TYR A 9 6.29 4.81 11.34
N LYS A 10 5.82 3.56 11.41
CA LYS A 10 6.48 2.40 10.79
C LYS A 10 5.97 2.05 9.40
N ALA A 11 4.81 2.58 9.01
CA ALA A 11 4.20 2.42 7.71
C ALA A 11 3.26 3.59 7.44
N ALA A 12 2.86 3.80 6.18
CA ALA A 12 1.86 4.79 5.82
C ALA A 12 0.83 4.21 4.85
N ILE A 13 -0.45 4.43 5.13
CA ILE A 13 -1.54 4.20 4.18
C ILE A 13 -2.02 5.58 3.73
N VAL A 14 -1.95 5.83 2.43
CA VAL A 14 -2.42 7.06 1.81
C VAL A 14 -3.70 6.72 1.07
N HIS A 15 -4.76 7.50 1.26
CA HIS A 15 -5.99 7.28 0.53
C HIS A 15 -6.27 8.43 -0.44
N ASN A 16 -6.91 8.10 -1.55
CA ASN A 16 -7.50 9.11 -2.42
C ASN A 16 -8.74 9.69 -1.72
N VAL A 17 -8.93 11.00 -1.86
CA VAL A 17 -10.07 11.70 -1.24
C VAL A 17 -11.10 11.90 -2.33
N ASP A 18 -12.36 11.57 -2.05
CA ASP A 18 -13.47 11.65 -3.02
C ASP A 18 -13.26 10.83 -4.31
N SER A 19 -12.44 9.76 -4.27
CA SER A 19 -12.14 8.92 -5.43
C SER A 19 -11.67 7.51 -5.05
N GLU A 20 -11.95 6.54 -5.91
CA GLU A 20 -11.44 5.17 -5.83
C GLU A 20 -10.24 4.93 -6.75
N ASP A 21 -9.88 5.92 -7.57
CA ASP A 21 -8.81 5.77 -8.55
C ASP A 21 -7.46 5.63 -7.84
N LEU A 22 -6.71 4.60 -8.22
CA LEU A 22 -5.36 4.37 -7.73
C LEU A 22 -4.38 5.11 -8.63
N ILE A 23 -3.57 5.97 -8.02
CA ILE A 23 -2.49 6.67 -8.70
C ILE A 23 -1.13 6.16 -8.22
N SER A 24 -0.14 6.27 -9.10
CA SER A 24 1.24 5.92 -8.73
C SER A 24 1.73 6.87 -7.62
N MET A 25 2.16 6.30 -6.50
CA MET A 25 2.82 7.07 -5.45
C MET A 25 4.23 7.42 -5.87
N GLY A 26 4.58 8.69 -5.72
CA GLY A 26 5.92 9.15 -5.98
C GLY A 26 6.10 10.60 -5.58
N SER A 27 7.23 11.15 -5.99
CA SER A 27 7.52 12.57 -5.91
C SER A 27 8.21 12.99 -7.20
N ASN A 28 7.95 14.21 -7.64
CA ASN A 28 8.73 14.83 -8.71
C ASN A 28 10.19 15.09 -8.27
N ASP A 29 10.44 15.08 -6.97
CA ASP A 29 11.77 15.17 -6.37
C ASP A 29 12.30 13.76 -6.02
N ILE A 30 13.24 13.29 -6.84
CA ILE A 30 13.86 11.98 -6.68
C ILE A 30 14.62 11.88 -5.34
N ASP A 31 15.19 12.98 -4.85
CA ASP A 31 15.93 12.99 -3.59
C ASP A 31 15.00 12.90 -2.39
N VAL A 32 13.74 13.30 -2.53
CA VAL A 32 12.69 13.02 -1.53
C VAL A 32 12.30 11.55 -1.57
N LEU A 33 12.11 10.98 -2.76
CA LEU A 33 11.72 9.58 -2.92
C LEU A 33 12.75 8.63 -2.28
N LYS A 34 14.05 8.88 -2.51
CA LYS A 34 15.17 8.10 -1.96
C LYS A 34 15.28 8.14 -0.43
N LYS A 35 14.61 9.08 0.24
CA LYS A 35 14.63 9.22 1.72
C LYS A 35 13.49 8.47 2.40
N ILE A 36 12.57 7.89 1.64
CA ILE A 36 11.43 7.15 2.17
C ILE A 36 11.85 5.68 2.32
N ASP A 37 11.91 5.22 3.56
CA ASP A 37 12.32 3.87 3.94
C ASP A 37 11.15 3.05 4.51
N ILE A 38 10.09 3.71 4.98
CA ILE A 38 8.93 3.01 5.51
C ILE A 38 8.06 2.45 4.37
N PRO A 39 7.50 1.24 4.52
CA PRO A 39 6.52 0.73 3.58
C PRO A 39 5.31 1.66 3.52
N SER A 40 4.78 1.85 2.31
CA SER A 40 3.57 2.62 2.10
C SER A 40 2.73 2.06 0.97
N VAL A 41 1.41 2.25 1.07
CA VAL A 41 0.44 1.84 0.05
C VAL A 41 -0.56 2.96 -0.21
N PHE A 42 -1.08 3.01 -1.44
CA PHE A 42 -2.17 3.91 -1.83
C PHE A 42 -3.47 3.12 -1.98
N ILE A 43 -4.56 3.65 -1.45
CA ILE A 43 -5.90 3.02 -1.46
C ILE A 43 -6.98 4.01 -1.91
N GLY A 44 -8.13 3.49 -2.33
CA GLY A 44 -9.33 4.29 -2.59
C GLY A 44 -10.00 4.79 -1.30
N GLU A 45 -10.95 5.71 -1.45
CA GLU A 45 -11.70 6.31 -0.36
C GLU A 45 -12.52 5.29 0.44
N SER A 46 -13.22 4.38 -0.24
CA SER A 46 -14.06 3.34 0.38
C SER A 46 -13.28 2.50 1.40
N SER A 47 -12.11 2.03 0.99
CA SER A 47 -11.20 1.25 1.84
C SER A 47 -10.71 2.05 3.03
N ALA A 48 -10.47 3.35 2.86
CA ALA A 48 -10.04 4.22 3.94
C ALA A 48 -11.14 4.48 4.96
N ASN A 49 -12.40 4.61 4.50
CA ASN A 49 -13.55 4.77 5.37
C ASN A 49 -13.80 3.49 6.18
N SER A 50 -13.78 2.32 5.54
CA SER A 50 -13.84 1.03 6.26
C SER A 50 -12.75 0.91 7.32
N LEU A 51 -11.50 1.28 7.00
CA LEU A 51 -10.41 1.28 7.97
C LEU A 51 -10.69 2.23 9.15
N LYS A 52 -11.20 3.43 8.91
CA LYS A 52 -11.51 4.40 9.98
C LYS A 52 -12.65 3.92 10.88
N ASP A 53 -13.67 3.31 10.29
CA ASP A 53 -14.85 2.85 11.01
C ASP A 53 -14.56 1.59 11.86
N GLU A 54 -13.70 0.70 11.36
CA GLU A 54 -13.37 -0.56 12.03
C GLU A 54 -12.18 -0.45 13.00
N PHE A 55 -11.32 0.57 12.86
CA PHE A 55 -10.12 0.70 13.68
C PHE A 55 -10.44 1.24 15.08
N THR A 56 -10.56 0.31 16.03
CA THR A 56 -10.93 0.63 17.42
C THR A 56 -9.79 1.17 18.29
N TYR A 57 -8.56 1.28 17.79
CA TYR A 57 -7.30 1.62 18.51
C TYR A 57 -6.93 0.70 19.70
N GLU A 58 -7.91 0.11 20.40
CA GLU A 58 -7.72 -0.68 21.61
C GLU A 58 -7.35 -2.14 21.35
N LYS A 59 -7.90 -2.75 20.29
CA LYS A 59 -7.69 -4.17 19.97
C LYS A 59 -6.54 -4.41 18.98
N GLY A 60 -5.90 -3.35 18.54
CA GLY A 60 -5.02 -3.38 17.37
C GLY A 60 -5.79 -3.76 16.11
N GLY A 61 -5.06 -3.89 15.00
CA GLY A 61 -5.61 -4.34 13.72
C GLY A 61 -4.50 -4.94 12.88
N HIS A 62 -4.83 -5.92 12.06
CA HIS A 62 -3.91 -6.52 11.10
C HIS A 62 -4.40 -6.22 9.70
N ILE A 63 -3.60 -5.51 8.93
CA ILE A 63 -3.92 -5.14 7.55
C ILE A 63 -3.12 -6.05 6.63
N ILE A 64 -3.82 -6.81 5.78
CA ILE A 64 -3.20 -7.65 4.75
C ILE A 64 -3.39 -6.96 3.41
N LEU A 65 -2.28 -6.61 2.78
CA LEU A 65 -2.28 -6.14 1.40
C LEU A 65 -2.17 -7.37 0.50
N VAL A 66 -3.30 -7.78 -0.06
CA VAL A 66 -3.35 -8.84 -1.07
C VAL A 66 -3.26 -8.16 -2.43
N PRO A 67 -2.17 -8.32 -3.19
CA PRO A 67 -2.15 -7.84 -4.56
C PRO A 67 -3.19 -8.60 -5.38
N GLU A 68 -3.91 -7.91 -6.26
CA GLU A 68 -4.60 -8.58 -7.36
C GLU A 68 -3.54 -9.13 -8.32
N LEU A 69 -3.03 -10.31 -8.01
CA LEU A 69 -2.02 -10.97 -8.81
C LEU A 69 -2.71 -11.76 -9.94
N SER A 70 -3.09 -11.08 -11.02
CA SER A 70 -3.55 -11.71 -12.25
C SER A 70 -2.36 -12.13 -13.13
N LEU A 71 -1.48 -12.98 -12.59
CA LEU A 71 -0.45 -13.58 -13.44
C LEU A 71 -1.14 -14.50 -14.47
N PRO A 72 -0.79 -14.39 -15.77
CA PRO A 72 -1.19 -15.37 -16.76
C PRO A 72 -0.82 -16.78 -16.29
N LEU A 73 -1.67 -17.77 -16.62
CA LEU A 73 -1.46 -19.17 -16.23
C LEU A 73 -0.04 -19.66 -16.58
N GLU A 74 0.53 -19.17 -17.68
CA GLU A 74 1.89 -19.51 -18.12
C GLU A 74 2.96 -19.26 -17.04
N TYR A 75 2.84 -18.20 -16.25
CA TYR A 75 3.83 -17.89 -15.20
C TYR A 75 3.76 -18.84 -14.01
N TYR A 76 2.58 -19.42 -13.72
CA TYR A 76 2.43 -20.47 -12.70
C TYR A 76 3.04 -21.81 -13.14
N LEU A 77 3.24 -22.01 -14.44
CA LEU A 77 3.79 -23.24 -15.01
C LEU A 77 5.32 -23.25 -15.10
N ILE A 78 6.00 -22.12 -14.90
CA ILE A 78 7.47 -22.00 -14.95
C ILE A 78 8.18 -23.03 -14.03
N PRO A 79 7.74 -23.30 -12.79
CA PRO A 79 8.34 -24.32 -11.93
C PRO A 79 8.23 -25.75 -12.49
N PHE A 80 7.29 -26.00 -13.40
CA PHE A 80 7.06 -27.31 -14.03
C PHE A 80 7.70 -27.45 -15.41
N LEU A 81 8.18 -26.34 -15.99
CA LEU A 81 8.86 -26.31 -17.28
C LEU A 81 10.35 -26.70 -17.18
N ILE A 82 10.89 -26.66 -15.95
CA ILE A 82 12.25 -27.08 -15.62
C ILE A 82 12.16 -28.47 -14.97
N ILE A 83 11.88 -29.50 -15.78
CA ILE A 83 12.01 -30.93 -15.42
C ILE A 83 12.83 -31.62 -16.51
#